data_AF-A0A847EEF5-F1
#
_entry.id   AF-A0A847EEF5-F1
#
_cell.length_a   1.000
_cell.length_b   1.000
_cell.length_c   1.000
_cell.angle_alpha   90.00
_cell.angle_beta   90.00
_cell.angle_gamma   90.00
#
_symmetry.space_group_name_H-M   'P 1'
#
loop_
_entity.id
_entity.type
_entity.pdbx_description
1 polymer ?
#
loop_
_entity_poly.entity_id
_entity_poly.type
_entity_poly.pdbx_seq_one_letter_code
_entity_poly.pdbx_strand_id
1 'polypeptide(L)'
;TIQKSNPEIKYAQTIIAPQQVAGNINQDWPFAKTEVRQAMMLAIDHPTIVADFYEGQAEMLDSPARKWYKSIYTPLEEQNETVQALYGYDPERAKELLAEAGYPEGYKFKMQMTNTPQSEEAFSIIKEYWAAVGIDVEAIVLEPTVFTNVWIGHSYEDLILSAYPGGDGSLFVRYSMGYYRGPNIFNMSFVNDPVGTDPVIENAYNIQCENVMVNYPEADRITKETWKYVLEQAFTIQMPAPWGYRIWQPWVKNYYGANDPKFFLKWAWIDEDLKASLN
;
A
#
# COMPACT_ATOMS: atom_id res chain seq x y z
N THR A 1 -28.60 5.84 3.44
CA THR A 1 -27.23 6.40 3.39
C THR A 1 -27.33 7.91 3.40
N ILE A 2 -26.27 8.62 3.82
CA ILE A 2 -26.27 10.08 3.89
C ILE A 2 -26.57 10.75 2.53
N GLN A 3 -26.12 10.13 1.43
CA GLN A 3 -26.42 10.56 0.06
C GLN A 3 -27.91 10.40 -0.31
N LYS A 4 -28.58 9.35 0.19
CA LYS A 4 -30.02 9.14 -0.05
C LYS A 4 -30.86 10.18 0.71
N SER A 5 -30.42 10.59 1.91
CA SER A 5 -31.14 11.57 2.73
C SER A 5 -30.77 13.03 2.42
N ASN A 6 -29.63 13.29 1.78
CA ASN A 6 -29.14 14.63 1.44
C ASN A 6 -28.57 14.61 0.01
N PRO A 7 -29.41 14.63 -1.04
CA PRO A 7 -28.96 14.46 -2.42
C PRO A 7 -28.03 15.59 -2.91
N GLU A 8 -28.10 16.77 -2.29
CA GLU A 8 -27.25 17.92 -2.56
C GLU A 8 -25.87 17.88 -1.87
N ILE A 9 -25.63 16.89 -1.00
CA ILE A 9 -24.37 16.78 -0.27
C ILE A 9 -23.20 16.53 -1.24
N LYS A 10 -22.11 17.26 -1.04
CA LYS A 10 -20.91 17.13 -1.87
C LYS A 10 -19.93 16.18 -1.20
N TYR A 11 -19.18 15.45 -2.01
CA TYR A 11 -18.10 14.62 -1.52
C TYR A 11 -16.94 14.50 -2.50
N ALA A 12 -15.78 14.17 -1.96
CA ALA A 12 -14.61 13.72 -2.69
C ALA A 12 -14.26 12.33 -2.17
N GLN A 13 -14.13 11.38 -3.10
CA GLN A 13 -13.61 10.06 -2.83
C GLN A 13 -12.08 10.12 -2.93
N THR A 14 -11.41 9.54 -1.95
CA THR A 14 -9.96 9.52 -1.83
C THR A 14 -9.54 8.15 -1.31
N ILE A 15 -8.28 7.77 -1.45
CA ILE A 15 -7.77 6.54 -0.86
C ILE A 15 -7.27 6.86 0.55
N ILE A 16 -7.70 6.06 1.51
CA ILE A 16 -7.04 6.03 2.82
C ILE A 16 -5.78 5.20 2.65
N ALA A 17 -4.64 5.70 3.16
CA ALA A 17 -3.36 5.03 3.00
C ALA A 17 -3.49 3.55 3.41
N PRO A 18 -3.34 2.60 2.45
CA PRO A 18 -3.47 1.18 2.75
C PRO A 18 -2.40 0.76 3.76
N GLN A 19 -2.61 -0.33 4.46
CA GLN A 19 -1.55 -0.91 5.30
C GLN A 19 -0.68 -1.85 4.47
N GLN A 20 0.58 -2.01 4.87
CA GLN A 20 1.52 -3.00 4.33
C GLN A 20 2.25 -3.70 5.47
N VAL A 21 2.70 -4.91 5.21
CA VAL A 21 3.75 -5.58 5.99
C VAL A 21 5.05 -5.56 5.21
N ALA A 22 6.13 -5.21 5.88
CA ALA A 22 7.48 -5.19 5.32
C ALA A 22 8.49 -5.76 6.32
N GLY A 23 9.68 -6.08 5.83
CA GLY A 23 10.77 -6.67 6.59
C GLY A 23 12.08 -6.57 5.80
N ASN A 24 13.22 -6.54 6.49
CA ASN A 24 14.52 -6.38 5.83
C ASN A 24 14.91 -7.60 4.99
N ILE A 25 14.96 -7.48 3.66
CA ILE A 25 15.28 -8.63 2.79
C ILE A 25 16.77 -8.98 2.73
N ASN A 26 17.64 -8.18 3.36
CA ASN A 26 19.10 -8.37 3.35
C ASN A 26 19.62 -9.15 4.57
N GLN A 27 18.72 -9.71 5.37
CA GLN A 27 19.06 -10.56 6.53
C GLN A 27 18.89 -12.05 6.19
N ASP A 28 19.50 -12.94 6.97
CA ASP A 28 19.31 -14.40 6.84
C ASP A 28 18.13 -14.87 7.70
N TRP A 29 16.92 -14.76 7.15
CA TRP A 29 15.66 -15.09 7.83
C TRP A 29 14.55 -15.36 6.80
N PRO A 30 13.38 -15.90 7.22
CA PRO A 30 12.37 -16.38 6.27
C PRO A 30 11.86 -15.31 5.29
N PHE A 31 11.55 -14.10 5.76
CA PHE A 31 10.98 -13.04 4.93
C PHE A 31 11.94 -12.53 3.83
N ALA A 32 13.25 -12.75 3.98
CA ALA A 32 14.22 -12.46 2.92
C ALA A 32 14.03 -13.33 1.67
N LYS A 33 13.39 -14.50 1.79
CA LYS A 33 13.11 -15.40 0.66
C LYS A 33 11.86 -14.95 -0.09
N THR A 34 11.97 -14.84 -1.42
CA THR A 34 10.85 -14.41 -2.27
C THR A 34 9.68 -15.38 -2.18
N GLU A 35 9.93 -16.69 -2.07
CA GLU A 35 8.92 -17.74 -1.93
C GLU A 35 8.08 -17.56 -0.66
N VAL A 36 8.69 -17.15 0.46
CA VAL A 36 7.98 -16.87 1.71
C VAL A 36 7.08 -15.65 1.55
N ARG A 37 7.58 -14.57 0.92
CA ARG A 37 6.76 -13.37 0.68
C ARG A 37 5.61 -13.64 -0.30
N GLN A 38 5.84 -14.44 -1.33
CA GLN A 38 4.82 -14.89 -2.25
C GLN A 38 3.76 -15.76 -1.55
N ALA A 39 4.17 -16.67 -0.66
CA ALA A 39 3.24 -17.44 0.18
C ALA A 39 2.39 -16.53 1.07
N MET A 40 2.99 -15.51 1.68
CA MET A 40 2.29 -14.52 2.51
C MET A 40 1.25 -13.71 1.73
N MET A 41 1.52 -13.38 0.46
CA MET A 41 0.53 -12.76 -0.45
C MET A 41 -0.61 -13.74 -0.77
N LEU A 42 -0.28 -14.95 -1.22
CA LEU A 42 -1.26 -15.98 -1.63
C LEU A 42 -2.21 -16.43 -0.51
N ALA A 43 -1.74 -16.32 0.74
CA ALA A 43 -2.52 -16.65 1.92
C ALA A 43 -3.62 -15.62 2.22
N ILE A 44 -3.58 -14.40 1.64
CA ILE A 44 -4.56 -13.35 1.87
C ILE A 44 -5.57 -13.32 0.71
N ASP A 45 -6.86 -13.45 1.01
CA ASP A 45 -7.91 -13.33 -0.01
C ASP A 45 -8.27 -11.86 -0.26
N HIS A 46 -7.47 -11.18 -1.08
CA HIS A 46 -7.70 -9.79 -1.44
C HIS A 46 -9.09 -9.55 -2.08
N PRO A 47 -9.57 -10.38 -3.03
CA PRO A 47 -10.91 -10.25 -3.59
C PRO A 47 -12.03 -10.28 -2.53
N THR A 48 -12.00 -11.24 -1.61
CA THR A 48 -13.00 -11.36 -0.55
C THR A 48 -12.92 -10.20 0.44
N ILE A 49 -11.72 -9.75 0.81
CA ILE A 49 -11.56 -8.56 1.67
C ILE A 49 -12.18 -7.33 0.98
N VAL A 50 -11.95 -7.13 -0.32
CA VAL A 50 -12.55 -6.01 -1.05
C VAL A 50 -14.08 -6.15 -1.13
N ALA A 51 -14.58 -7.33 -1.48
CA ALA A 51 -16.00 -7.56 -1.73
C ALA A 51 -16.84 -7.54 -0.45
N ASP A 52 -16.40 -8.26 0.58
CA ASP A 52 -17.22 -8.57 1.75
C ASP A 52 -16.85 -7.69 2.94
N PHE A 53 -15.55 -7.52 3.23
CA PHE A 53 -15.12 -6.71 4.37
C PHE A 53 -15.28 -5.21 4.09
N TYR A 54 -14.84 -4.75 2.92
CA TYR A 54 -15.00 -3.35 2.52
C TYR A 54 -16.29 -3.08 1.73
N GLU A 55 -17.16 -4.06 1.47
CA GLU A 55 -18.41 -3.87 0.69
C GLU A 55 -18.17 -3.25 -0.70
N GLY A 56 -17.09 -3.66 -1.36
CA GLY A 56 -16.62 -3.09 -2.63
C GLY A 56 -16.02 -1.68 -2.51
N GLN A 57 -15.83 -1.17 -1.29
CA GLN A 57 -15.28 0.15 -1.01
C GLN A 57 -13.76 0.15 -0.85
N ALA A 58 -13.05 -0.65 -1.63
CA ALA A 58 -11.59 -0.69 -1.66
C ALA A 58 -11.06 -1.03 -3.05
N GLU A 59 -9.78 -0.74 -3.30
CA GLU A 59 -9.03 -1.19 -4.47
C GLU A 59 -7.90 -2.13 -4.05
N MET A 60 -7.69 -3.19 -4.82
CA MET A 60 -6.45 -3.98 -4.72
C MET A 60 -5.24 -3.13 -5.14
N LEU A 61 -4.07 -3.42 -4.58
CA LEU A 61 -2.82 -2.73 -4.91
C LEU A 61 -2.01 -3.49 -5.97
N ASP A 62 -2.68 -3.96 -7.01
CA ASP A 62 -2.17 -4.86 -8.05
C ASP A 62 -1.42 -4.16 -9.20
N SER A 63 -1.12 -2.87 -9.03
CA SER A 63 -0.71 -2.00 -10.12
C SER A 63 0.23 -0.88 -9.63
N PRO A 64 1.17 -0.41 -10.47
CA PRO A 64 2.10 0.68 -10.10
C PRO A 64 1.43 2.00 -9.75
N ALA A 65 0.19 2.15 -10.18
CA ALA A 65 -0.58 3.35 -10.01
C ALA A 65 -2.05 3.00 -9.88
N ARG A 66 -2.85 4.01 -9.53
CA ARG A 66 -4.31 3.89 -9.46
C ARG A 66 -4.93 3.98 -10.84
N LYS A 67 -6.18 3.50 -10.97
CA LYS A 67 -6.95 3.45 -12.22
C LYS A 67 -7.04 4.79 -12.95
N TRP A 68 -7.01 5.92 -12.22
CA TRP A 68 -7.02 7.25 -12.82
C TRP A 68 -5.70 7.66 -13.50
N TYR A 69 -4.59 6.98 -13.23
CA TYR A 69 -3.29 7.27 -13.84
C TYR A 69 -2.97 6.28 -14.97
N LYS A 70 -3.69 6.45 -16.09
CA LYS A 70 -3.76 5.50 -17.20
C LYS A 70 -2.43 5.20 -17.89
N SER A 71 -1.44 6.09 -17.83
CA SER A 71 -0.15 5.90 -18.51
C SER A 71 0.71 4.81 -17.87
N ILE A 72 0.57 4.59 -16.56
CA ILE A 72 1.32 3.56 -15.82
C ILE A 72 0.41 2.42 -15.37
N TYR A 73 -0.88 2.69 -15.09
CA TYR A 73 -1.83 1.67 -14.67
C TYR A 73 -1.81 0.46 -15.62
N THR A 74 -1.79 -0.71 -15.02
CA THR A 74 -1.86 -2.01 -15.68
C THR A 74 -2.91 -2.82 -14.93
N PRO A 75 -4.03 -3.18 -15.58
CA PRO A 75 -5.02 -4.08 -14.99
C PRO A 75 -4.39 -5.42 -14.61
N LEU A 76 -4.91 -6.07 -13.56
CA LEU A 76 -4.39 -7.36 -13.08
C LEU A 76 -4.37 -8.42 -14.19
N GLU A 77 -5.41 -8.47 -15.02
CA GLU A 77 -5.52 -9.39 -16.15
C GLU A 77 -4.45 -9.18 -17.26
N GLU A 78 -3.79 -8.02 -17.27
CA GLU A 78 -2.67 -7.69 -18.17
C GLU A 78 -1.30 -7.89 -17.51
N GLN A 79 -1.26 -8.26 -16.22
CA GLN A 79 -0.01 -8.59 -15.51
C GLN A 79 0.50 -9.98 -15.90
N ASN A 80 1.72 -10.33 -15.46
CA ASN A 80 2.23 -11.68 -15.65
C ASN A 80 1.48 -12.70 -14.77
N GLU A 81 1.57 -13.98 -15.11
CA GLU A 81 0.84 -15.07 -14.42
C GLU A 81 1.17 -15.13 -12.92
N THR A 82 2.44 -14.89 -12.55
CA THR A 82 2.86 -14.86 -11.15
C THR A 82 2.11 -13.78 -10.37
N VAL A 83 2.10 -12.54 -10.86
CA VAL A 83 1.39 -11.44 -10.24
C VAL A 83 -0.12 -11.70 -10.20
N GLN A 84 -0.70 -12.23 -11.27
CA GLN A 84 -2.11 -12.63 -11.27
C GLN A 84 -2.43 -13.63 -10.16
N ALA A 85 -1.57 -14.63 -9.97
CA ALA A 85 -1.72 -15.60 -8.90
C ALA A 85 -1.59 -14.96 -7.50
N LEU A 86 -0.59 -14.10 -7.29
CA LEU A 86 -0.32 -13.45 -5.99
C LEU A 86 -1.50 -12.59 -5.47
N TYR A 87 -2.33 -12.07 -6.36
CA TYR A 87 -3.54 -11.30 -6.00
C TYR A 87 -4.83 -12.13 -6.05
N GLY A 88 -4.71 -13.44 -6.26
CA GLY A 88 -5.77 -14.42 -6.04
C GLY A 88 -5.85 -14.84 -4.57
N TYR A 89 -6.25 -16.09 -4.35
CA TYR A 89 -6.25 -16.72 -3.03
C TYR A 89 -5.96 -18.21 -3.21
N ASP A 90 -4.79 -18.66 -2.75
CA ASP A 90 -4.38 -20.05 -2.84
C ASP A 90 -3.55 -20.45 -1.60
N PRO A 91 -4.21 -20.77 -0.47
CA PRO A 91 -3.54 -21.16 0.75
C PRO A 91 -2.80 -22.51 0.63
N GLU A 92 -3.16 -23.38 -0.32
CA GLU A 92 -2.44 -24.63 -0.54
C GLU A 92 -1.11 -24.38 -1.25
N ARG A 93 -1.11 -23.56 -2.32
CA ARG A 93 0.14 -23.14 -2.96
C ARG A 93 1.03 -22.33 -2.00
N ALA A 94 0.45 -21.54 -1.11
CA ALA A 94 1.20 -20.84 -0.07
C ALA A 94 1.96 -21.83 0.85
N LYS A 95 1.31 -22.91 1.31
CA LYS A 95 1.98 -23.96 2.11
C LYS A 95 3.09 -24.67 1.33
N GLU A 96 2.88 -24.94 0.05
CA GLU A 96 3.91 -25.52 -0.82
C GLU A 96 5.15 -24.62 -0.93
N LEU A 97 4.95 -23.32 -1.20
CA LEU A 97 6.04 -22.34 -1.26
C LEU A 97 6.79 -22.22 0.08
N LEU A 98 6.08 -22.26 1.21
CA LEU A 98 6.71 -22.29 2.53
C LEU A 98 7.57 -23.55 2.71
N ALA A 99 7.08 -24.73 2.30
CA ALA A 99 7.83 -25.98 2.35
C ALA A 99 9.06 -25.96 1.42
N GLU A 100 8.92 -25.48 0.18
CA GLU A 100 10.00 -25.27 -0.79
C GLU A 100 11.08 -24.33 -0.22
N ALA A 101 10.66 -23.30 0.52
CA ALA A 101 11.55 -22.37 1.21
C ALA A 101 12.18 -22.93 2.49
N GLY A 102 11.85 -24.16 2.90
CA GLY A 102 12.38 -24.82 4.10
C GLY A 102 11.59 -24.59 5.38
N TYR A 103 10.35 -24.12 5.29
CA TYR A 103 9.44 -23.85 6.41
C TYR A 103 8.11 -24.62 6.28
N PRO A 104 8.12 -25.97 6.19
CA PRO A 104 6.90 -26.77 5.96
C PRO A 104 5.87 -26.66 7.09
N GLU A 105 6.31 -26.38 8.31
CA GLU A 105 5.43 -26.14 9.48
C GLU A 105 5.12 -24.65 9.69
N GLY A 106 5.50 -23.80 8.73
CA GLY A 106 5.41 -22.35 8.81
C GLY A 106 6.48 -21.72 9.69
N TYR A 107 6.19 -20.51 10.18
CA TYR A 107 7.12 -19.70 10.97
C TYR A 107 6.37 -18.73 11.88
N LYS A 108 6.96 -18.41 13.04
CA LYS A 108 6.43 -17.40 13.95
C LYS A 108 7.21 -16.09 13.83
N PHE A 109 6.54 -15.04 13.38
CA PHE A 109 7.10 -13.70 13.29
C PHE A 109 6.68 -12.82 14.46
N LYS A 110 7.50 -11.80 14.77
CA LYS A 110 7.03 -10.63 15.50
C LYS A 110 6.76 -9.50 14.52
N MET A 111 5.76 -8.68 14.83
CA MET A 111 5.35 -7.58 13.96
C MET A 111 5.18 -6.31 14.77
N GLN A 112 6.04 -5.33 14.52
CA GLN A 112 5.95 -4.01 15.14
C GLN A 112 4.86 -3.18 14.44
N MET A 113 3.97 -2.59 15.23
CA MET A 113 2.85 -1.80 14.74
C MET A 113 2.51 -0.67 15.70
N THR A 114 1.77 0.34 15.22
CA THR A 114 1.19 1.38 16.07
C THR A 114 -0.23 1.00 16.52
N ASN A 115 -0.74 1.60 17.58
CA ASN A 115 -2.08 1.34 18.15
C ASN A 115 -3.18 2.18 17.49
N THR A 116 -3.22 2.23 16.15
CA THR A 116 -4.31 2.91 15.42
C THR A 116 -5.38 1.89 15.03
N PRO A 117 -6.67 2.30 14.93
CA PRO A 117 -7.73 1.42 14.46
C PRO A 117 -7.40 0.76 13.11
N GLN A 118 -6.76 1.51 12.19
CA GLN A 118 -6.37 0.97 10.89
C GLN A 118 -5.32 -0.14 11.00
N SER A 119 -4.32 0.01 11.87
CA SER A 119 -3.29 -1.00 12.06
C SER A 119 -3.82 -2.22 12.84
N GLU A 120 -4.69 -2.03 13.83
CA GLU A 120 -5.35 -3.13 14.57
C GLU A 120 -6.26 -3.98 13.69
N GLU A 121 -7.03 -3.32 12.81
CA GLU A 121 -7.89 -3.98 11.82
C GLU A 121 -7.06 -4.81 10.83
N ALA A 122 -6.06 -4.18 10.20
CA ALA A 122 -5.18 -4.87 9.25
C ALA A 122 -4.43 -6.04 9.90
N PHE A 123 -3.89 -5.86 11.11
CA PHE A 123 -3.21 -6.92 11.85
C PHE A 123 -4.14 -8.13 12.09
N SER A 124 -5.39 -7.87 12.49
CA SER A 124 -6.35 -8.94 12.79
C SER A 124 -6.71 -9.75 11.54
N ILE A 125 -6.92 -9.09 10.41
CA ILE A 125 -7.19 -9.76 9.12
C ILE A 125 -5.98 -10.59 8.68
N ILE A 126 -4.79 -9.98 8.68
CA ILE A 126 -3.54 -10.62 8.27
C ILE A 126 -3.27 -11.86 9.11
N LYS A 127 -3.40 -11.73 10.44
CA LYS A 127 -3.18 -12.82 11.38
C LYS A 127 -4.11 -14.01 11.12
N GLU A 128 -5.39 -13.76 10.85
CA GLU A 128 -6.36 -14.82 10.57
C GLU A 128 -6.00 -15.60 9.29
N TYR A 129 -5.72 -14.88 8.20
CA TYR A 129 -5.37 -15.50 6.92
C TYR A 129 -4.04 -16.27 6.97
N TRP A 130 -3.02 -15.69 7.61
CA TRP A 130 -1.70 -16.32 7.73
C TRP A 130 -1.69 -17.54 8.64
N ALA A 131 -2.53 -17.57 9.68
CA ALA A 131 -2.66 -18.74 10.54
C ALA A 131 -3.12 -19.99 9.77
N ALA A 132 -3.94 -19.83 8.73
CA ALA A 132 -4.43 -20.94 7.89
C ALA A 132 -3.33 -21.66 7.10
N VAL A 133 -2.16 -21.03 6.94
CA VAL A 133 -0.99 -21.57 6.24
C VAL A 133 0.21 -21.81 7.16
N GLY A 134 0.01 -21.75 8.49
CA GLY A 134 1.05 -22.02 9.49
C GLY A 134 1.94 -20.82 9.82
N ILE A 135 1.63 -19.63 9.32
CA ILE A 135 2.35 -18.40 9.69
C ILE A 135 1.69 -17.79 10.92
N ASP A 136 2.39 -17.78 12.05
CA ASP A 136 1.94 -17.10 13.28
C ASP A 136 2.60 -15.72 13.41
N VAL A 137 1.85 -14.76 13.93
CA VAL A 137 2.32 -13.39 14.14
C VAL A 137 1.96 -12.88 15.53
N GLU A 138 3.00 -12.42 16.23
CA GLU A 138 2.89 -11.74 17.51
C GLU A 138 3.04 -10.22 17.32
N ALA A 139 2.00 -9.46 17.69
CA ALA A 139 2.04 -8.00 17.65
C ALA A 139 2.94 -7.43 18.75
N ILE A 140 3.87 -6.57 18.36
CA ILE A 140 4.58 -5.65 19.25
C ILE A 140 3.99 -4.26 19.03
N VAL A 141 3.03 -3.88 19.89
CA VAL A 141 2.35 -2.59 19.79
C VAL A 141 3.20 -1.50 20.41
N LEU A 142 3.49 -0.46 19.63
CA LEU A 142 4.31 0.69 20.01
C LEU A 142 3.46 1.95 20.14
N GLU A 143 3.84 2.84 21.06
CA GLU A 143 3.29 4.19 21.12
C GLU A 143 3.63 4.96 19.81
N PRO A 144 2.73 5.81 19.27
CA PRO A 144 2.90 6.43 17.96
C PRO A 144 4.24 7.14 17.71
N THR A 145 4.80 7.85 18.70
CA THR A 145 6.09 8.53 18.56
C THR A 145 7.24 7.53 18.50
N VAL A 146 7.19 6.49 19.34
CA VAL A 146 8.16 5.39 19.30
C VAL A 146 8.10 4.66 17.96
N PHE A 147 6.89 4.31 17.49
CA PHE A 147 6.69 3.69 16.18
C PHE A 147 7.25 4.55 15.06
N THR A 148 7.00 5.86 15.09
CA THR A 148 7.54 6.80 14.09
C THR A 148 9.07 6.78 14.06
N ASN A 149 9.73 6.73 15.22
CA ASN A 149 11.18 6.63 15.28
C ASN A 149 11.71 5.29 14.76
N VAL A 150 11.01 4.18 15.08
CA VAL A 150 11.35 2.84 14.56
C VAL A 150 11.23 2.80 13.03
N TRP A 151 10.16 3.39 12.49
CA TRP A 151 9.99 3.54 11.05
C TRP A 151 11.14 4.34 10.44
N ILE A 152 11.31 5.61 10.85
CA ILE A 152 12.29 6.52 10.23
C ILE A 152 13.72 5.99 10.35
N GLY A 153 14.04 5.38 11.49
CA GLY A 153 15.36 4.80 11.75
C GLY A 153 15.56 3.40 11.17
N HIS A 154 14.54 2.81 10.55
CA HIS A 154 14.49 1.40 10.14
C HIS A 154 14.97 0.42 11.22
N SER A 155 14.59 0.68 12.48
CA SER A 155 15.11 -0.05 13.64
C SER A 155 14.18 -1.19 14.10
N TYR A 156 13.37 -1.73 13.18
CA TYR A 156 12.56 -2.92 13.44
C TYR A 156 13.38 -4.18 13.18
N GLU A 157 13.17 -5.21 14.00
CA GLU A 157 13.98 -6.44 13.97
C GLU A 157 13.40 -7.50 13.02
N ASP A 158 12.08 -7.73 13.08
CA ASP A 158 11.35 -8.67 12.22
C ASP A 158 10.47 -7.90 11.21
N LEU A 159 9.14 -8.04 11.31
CA LEU A 159 8.18 -7.40 10.44
C LEU A 159 7.74 -6.05 11.02
N ILE A 160 7.36 -5.14 10.14
CA ILE A 160 6.67 -3.91 10.49
C ILE A 160 5.36 -3.80 9.71
N LEU A 161 4.26 -3.54 10.42
CA LEU A 161 2.97 -3.17 9.84
C LEU A 161 2.84 -1.66 9.86
N SER A 162 2.77 -1.06 8.68
CA SER A 162 2.83 0.38 8.51
C SER A 162 1.89 0.85 7.40
N ALA A 163 1.59 2.14 7.37
CA ALA A 163 0.91 2.70 6.20
C ALA A 163 1.81 2.52 4.98
N TYR A 164 1.28 1.96 3.89
CA TYR A 164 1.92 1.91 2.59
C TYR A 164 2.07 3.34 2.07
N PRO A 165 3.26 3.92 2.14
CA PRO A 165 3.44 5.31 1.76
C PRO A 165 3.29 5.34 0.23
N GLY A 166 2.64 6.36 -0.32
CA GLY A 166 2.37 6.41 -1.77
C GLY A 166 1.11 5.70 -2.24
N GLY A 167 0.40 4.99 -1.36
CA GLY A 167 -0.89 4.39 -1.68
C GLY A 167 -1.98 5.41 -2.04
N ASP A 168 -1.80 6.69 -1.72
CA ASP A 168 -2.67 7.79 -2.15
C ASP A 168 -2.42 8.24 -3.61
N GLY A 169 -1.40 7.69 -4.28
CA GLY A 169 -1.04 8.03 -5.65
C GLY A 169 -0.19 9.31 -5.78
N SER A 170 0.48 9.74 -4.70
CA SER A 170 1.31 10.94 -4.69
C SER A 170 2.48 10.89 -5.69
N LEU A 171 2.81 12.07 -6.25
CA LEU A 171 3.89 12.26 -7.23
C LEU A 171 5.28 11.86 -6.70
N PHE A 172 5.47 11.85 -5.38
CA PHE A 172 6.73 11.50 -4.72
C PHE A 172 7.18 10.06 -5.02
N VAL A 173 6.20 9.17 -5.20
CA VAL A 173 6.38 7.74 -5.54
C VAL A 173 6.85 7.52 -6.96
N ARG A 174 6.44 8.42 -7.86
CA ARG A 174 6.52 8.22 -9.30
C ARG A 174 7.87 8.51 -9.91
N TYR A 175 8.77 9.20 -9.21
CA TYR A 175 10.01 9.72 -9.80
C TYR A 175 11.28 9.58 -8.96
N SER A 176 11.23 8.86 -7.83
CA SER A 176 12.40 8.69 -6.95
C SER A 176 12.80 7.24 -6.67
N MET A 177 11.99 6.25 -7.07
CA MET A 177 12.08 4.86 -6.58
C MET A 177 12.26 4.75 -5.05
N GLY A 178 11.83 5.76 -4.28
CA GLY A 178 12.13 5.88 -2.84
C GLY A 178 11.56 4.76 -1.96
N TYR A 179 10.63 3.95 -2.47
CA TYR A 179 10.09 2.79 -1.78
C TYR A 179 10.96 1.55 -1.86
N TYR A 180 11.91 1.55 -2.79
CA TYR A 180 12.68 0.37 -3.11
C TYR A 180 14.16 0.69 -3.33
N ARG A 181 14.63 1.87 -2.90
CA ARG A 181 16.01 2.29 -3.14
C ARG A 181 16.64 3.04 -1.97
N GLY A 182 17.78 2.51 -1.52
CA GLY A 182 18.63 3.13 -0.51
C GLY A 182 17.92 3.35 0.84
N PRO A 183 18.48 4.19 1.72
CA PRO A 183 18.01 4.34 3.09
C PRO A 183 16.80 5.29 3.20
N ASN A 184 15.99 5.40 2.15
CA ASN A 184 14.79 6.24 2.18
C ASN A 184 13.82 5.69 3.22
N ILE A 185 13.24 6.56 4.04
CA ILE A 185 12.32 6.17 5.13
C ILE A 185 11.11 5.37 4.67
N PHE A 186 10.81 5.32 3.36
CA PHE A 186 9.71 4.55 2.83
C PHE A 186 10.12 3.18 2.27
N ASN A 187 11.42 2.89 2.20
CA ASN A 187 11.98 1.62 1.77
C ASN A 187 11.99 0.61 2.91
N MET A 188 10.79 0.23 3.34
CA MET A 188 10.58 -0.62 4.52
C MET A 188 11.05 -2.07 4.32
N SER A 189 11.50 -2.44 3.12
CA SER A 189 12.07 -3.76 2.86
C SER A 189 13.55 -3.74 2.55
N PHE A 190 14.21 -2.57 2.62
CA PHE A 190 15.63 -2.40 2.33
C PHE A 190 16.01 -2.85 0.91
N VAL A 191 15.09 -2.69 -0.04
CA VAL A 191 15.36 -3.04 -1.45
C VAL A 191 16.41 -2.09 -2.01
N ASN A 192 17.35 -2.62 -2.78
CA ASN A 192 18.46 -1.84 -3.33
C ASN A 192 19.16 -0.96 -2.26
N ASP A 193 19.37 -1.52 -1.07
CA ASP A 193 20.02 -0.86 0.08
C ASP A 193 21.11 -1.77 0.68
N PRO A 194 22.40 -1.51 0.41
CA PRO A 194 22.94 -0.31 -0.22
C PRO A 194 22.61 -0.19 -1.71
N VAL A 195 22.58 1.05 -2.19
CA VAL A 195 22.34 1.40 -3.60
C VAL A 195 23.26 0.61 -4.54
N GLY A 196 22.68 0.03 -5.60
CA GLY A 196 23.35 -0.78 -6.60
C GLY A 196 23.29 -2.30 -6.34
N THR A 197 22.68 -2.73 -5.23
CA THR A 197 22.50 -4.16 -4.91
C THR A 197 21.37 -4.82 -5.70
N ASP A 198 20.38 -4.03 -6.15
CA ASP A 198 19.34 -4.48 -7.07
C ASP A 198 19.50 -3.78 -8.42
N PRO A 199 20.01 -4.46 -9.46
CA PRO A 199 20.28 -3.84 -10.75
C PRO A 199 18.99 -3.45 -11.50
N VAL A 200 17.85 -4.10 -11.22
CA VAL A 200 16.58 -3.77 -11.87
C VAL A 200 16.08 -2.43 -11.35
N ILE A 201 16.06 -2.27 -10.02
CA ILE A 201 15.65 -1.01 -9.40
C ILE A 201 16.64 0.11 -9.71
N GLU A 202 17.95 -0.16 -9.69
CA GLU A 202 18.95 0.88 -9.96
C GLU A 202 18.88 1.39 -11.41
N ASN A 203 18.73 0.49 -12.38
CA ASN A 203 18.55 0.87 -13.77
C ASN A 203 17.27 1.71 -13.97
N ALA A 204 16.18 1.29 -13.34
CA ALA A 204 14.91 2.00 -13.45
C ALA A 204 14.97 3.40 -12.85
N TYR A 205 15.63 3.54 -11.69
CA TYR A 205 15.90 4.84 -11.07
C TYR A 205 16.69 5.77 -12.00
N ASN A 206 17.77 5.28 -12.62
CA ASN A 206 18.60 6.09 -13.50
C ASN A 206 17.83 6.61 -14.72
N ILE A 207 17.08 5.74 -15.41
CA ILE A 207 16.23 6.13 -16.54
C ILE A 207 15.16 7.13 -16.07
N GLN A 208 14.53 6.89 -14.92
CA GLN A 208 13.51 7.78 -14.37
C GLN A 208 14.08 9.16 -14.05
N CYS A 209 15.28 9.26 -13.47
CA CYS A 209 15.94 10.53 -13.18
C CYS A 209 16.33 11.32 -14.43
N GLU A 210 16.72 10.65 -15.52
CA GLU A 210 17.01 11.32 -16.80
C GLU A 210 15.75 11.87 -17.49
N ASN A 211 14.60 11.24 -17.25
CA ASN A 211 13.37 11.52 -17.97
C ASN A 211 12.33 12.30 -17.14
N VAL A 212 12.39 12.29 -15.81
CA VAL A 212 11.46 13.07 -14.98
C VAL A 212 11.60 14.56 -15.30
N MET A 213 10.46 15.25 -15.43
CA MET A 213 10.37 16.66 -15.86
C MET A 213 10.86 16.95 -17.29
N VAL A 214 11.33 15.95 -18.05
CA VAL A 214 11.85 16.11 -19.42
C VAL A 214 11.00 15.33 -20.43
N ASN A 215 10.78 14.04 -20.16
CA ASN A 215 10.05 13.10 -21.01
C ASN A 215 9.20 12.16 -20.12
N TYR A 216 8.04 12.65 -19.71
CA TYR A 216 7.10 11.90 -18.88
C TYR A 216 6.68 10.54 -19.46
N PRO A 217 6.40 10.40 -20.77
CA PRO A 217 6.10 9.10 -21.35
C PRO A 217 7.18 8.04 -21.10
N GLU A 218 8.46 8.40 -21.18
CA GLU A 218 9.56 7.45 -20.91
C GLU A 218 9.70 7.14 -19.42
N ALA A 219 9.56 8.14 -18.55
CA ALA A 219 9.53 7.94 -17.10
C ALA A 219 8.36 7.04 -16.67
N ASP A 220 7.19 7.20 -17.29
CA ASP A 220 6.01 6.38 -17.06
C ASP A 220 6.22 4.93 -17.59
N ARG A 221 6.83 4.77 -18.77
CA ARG A 221 7.16 3.46 -19.36
C ARG A 221 8.06 2.65 -18.45
N ILE A 222 9.19 3.21 -18.00
CA ILE A 222 10.13 2.48 -17.14
C ILE A 222 9.51 2.15 -15.78
N THR A 223 8.68 3.04 -15.24
CA THR A 223 7.95 2.79 -13.98
C THR A 223 6.99 1.60 -14.14
N LYS A 224 6.23 1.56 -15.24
CA LYS A 224 5.28 0.47 -15.54
C LYS A 224 5.99 -0.87 -15.69
N GLU A 225 7.13 -0.91 -16.37
CA GLU A 225 7.92 -2.14 -16.56
C GLU A 225 8.54 -2.65 -15.26
N THR A 226 9.15 -1.75 -14.49
CA THR A 226 9.81 -2.08 -13.22
C THR A 226 8.82 -2.61 -12.19
N TRP A 227 7.57 -2.13 -12.23
CA TRP A 227 6.58 -2.57 -11.25
C TRP A 227 6.19 -4.03 -11.38
N LYS A 228 6.29 -4.62 -12.58
CA LYS A 228 6.06 -6.06 -12.76
C LYS A 228 7.03 -6.86 -11.91
N TYR A 229 8.30 -6.45 -11.91
CA TYR A 229 9.34 -7.02 -11.05
C TYR A 229 9.02 -6.79 -9.56
N VAL A 230 8.66 -5.56 -9.17
CA VAL A 230 8.32 -5.24 -7.77
C VAL A 230 7.17 -6.09 -7.23
N LEU A 231 6.09 -6.26 -8.01
CA LEU A 231 4.95 -7.09 -7.63
C LEU A 231 5.32 -8.56 -7.54
N GLU A 232 6.06 -9.07 -8.52
CA GLU A 232 6.51 -10.46 -8.55
C GLU A 232 7.43 -10.81 -7.37
N GLN A 233 8.30 -9.88 -6.96
CA GLN A 233 9.17 -10.06 -5.79
C GLN A 233 8.43 -9.95 -4.46
N ALA A 234 7.19 -9.46 -4.45
CA ALA A 234 6.39 -9.25 -3.24
C ALA A 234 7.19 -8.57 -2.12
N PHE A 235 7.99 -7.53 -2.44
CA PHE A 235 8.87 -6.89 -1.46
C PHE A 235 8.14 -6.43 -0.19
N THR A 236 6.85 -6.10 -0.34
CA THR A 236 5.94 -5.73 0.74
C THR A 236 4.65 -6.52 0.57
N ILE A 237 4.04 -6.99 1.65
CA ILE A 237 2.71 -7.63 1.63
C ILE A 237 1.66 -6.54 1.82
N GLN A 238 0.92 -6.22 0.76
CA GLN A 238 0.04 -5.04 0.75
C GLN A 238 -1.39 -5.43 1.11
N MET A 239 -2.10 -4.61 1.87
CA MET A 239 -3.55 -4.77 2.06
C MET A 239 -4.32 -3.95 1.01
N PRO A 240 -5.56 -4.34 0.66
CA PRO A 240 -6.42 -3.48 -0.15
C PRO A 240 -6.52 -2.05 0.41
N ALA A 241 -6.63 -1.08 -0.50
CA ALA A 241 -6.78 0.34 -0.19
C ALA A 241 -8.25 0.72 -0.04
N PRO A 242 -8.76 0.97 1.18
CA PRO A 242 -10.12 1.44 1.35
C PRO A 242 -10.32 2.86 0.82
N TRP A 243 -11.53 3.12 0.31
CA TRP A 243 -11.98 4.45 -0.03
C TRP A 243 -12.31 5.24 1.24
N GLY A 244 -11.71 6.42 1.35
CA GLY A 244 -12.13 7.48 2.24
C GLY A 244 -13.04 8.47 1.55
N TYR A 245 -13.93 9.07 2.33
CA TYR A 245 -14.86 10.09 1.85
C TYR A 245 -14.67 11.37 2.65
N ARG A 246 -14.48 12.48 1.94
CA ARG A 246 -14.58 13.82 2.52
C ARG A 246 -15.88 14.41 2.08
N ILE A 247 -16.72 14.74 3.04
CA ILE A 247 -18.10 15.17 2.80
C ILE A 247 -18.24 16.61 3.25
N TRP A 248 -18.93 17.44 2.48
CA TRP A 248 -19.24 18.80 2.85
C TRP A 248 -20.58 19.25 2.29
N GLN A 249 -21.15 20.26 2.95
CA GLN A 249 -22.42 20.83 2.54
C GLN A 249 -22.26 21.71 1.29
N PRO A 250 -23.27 21.80 0.40
CA PRO A 250 -23.17 22.56 -0.84
C PRO A 250 -23.01 24.08 -0.63
N TRP A 251 -23.36 24.57 0.55
CA TRP A 251 -23.12 25.95 0.99
C TRP A 251 -21.69 26.22 1.46
N VAL A 252 -20.84 25.20 1.64
CA VAL A 252 -19.40 25.41 1.78
C VAL A 252 -18.80 25.58 0.39
N LYS A 253 -18.55 26.84 0.02
CA LYS A 253 -18.05 27.24 -1.29
C LYS A 253 -16.54 27.20 -1.33
N ASN A 254 -16.01 26.95 -2.53
CA ASN A 254 -14.58 26.86 -2.82
C ASN A 254 -13.80 25.85 -1.95
N TYR A 255 -14.52 24.86 -1.40
CA TYR A 255 -13.96 23.66 -0.82
C TYR A 255 -14.29 22.47 -1.73
N TYR A 256 -13.28 21.68 -2.05
CA TYR A 256 -13.36 20.55 -2.99
C TYR A 256 -12.82 19.25 -2.38
N GLY A 257 -12.89 19.11 -1.05
CA GLY A 257 -12.41 17.91 -0.36
C GLY A 257 -10.88 17.83 -0.23
N ALA A 258 -10.19 18.97 -0.07
CA ALA A 258 -8.72 18.99 0.03
C ALA A 258 -8.18 18.14 1.20
N ASN A 259 -7.03 17.46 1.00
CA ASN A 259 -6.38 16.58 1.99
C ASN A 259 -5.95 17.34 3.26
N ASP A 260 -5.15 18.39 3.04
CA ASP A 260 -4.67 19.32 4.06
C ASP A 260 -5.42 20.65 3.95
N PRO A 261 -6.63 20.75 4.53
CA PRO A 261 -7.48 21.92 4.34
C PRO A 261 -6.84 23.18 4.94
N LYS A 262 -5.91 23.07 5.90
CA LYS A 262 -5.23 24.22 6.52
C LYS A 262 -4.65 25.23 5.52
N PHE A 263 -4.16 24.76 4.38
CA PHE A 263 -3.61 25.64 3.35
C PHE A 263 -4.70 26.35 2.56
N PHE A 264 -5.86 25.69 2.38
CA PHE A 264 -6.92 26.10 1.45
C PHE A 264 -8.16 26.72 2.11
N LEU A 265 -8.37 26.50 3.41
CA LEU A 265 -9.56 26.96 4.15
C LEU A 265 -9.74 28.47 4.11
N LYS A 266 -8.65 29.24 4.03
CA LYS A 266 -8.71 30.70 3.95
C LYS A 266 -9.41 31.23 2.70
N TRP A 267 -9.63 30.38 1.69
CA TRP A 267 -10.36 30.72 0.47
C TRP A 267 -11.74 30.07 0.39
N ALA A 268 -12.12 29.25 1.37
CA ALA A 268 -13.47 28.69 1.46
C ALA A 268 -14.38 29.65 2.24
N TRP A 269 -15.67 29.70 1.89
CA TRP A 269 -16.66 30.51 2.61
C TRP A 269 -18.01 29.79 2.72
N ILE A 270 -18.85 30.27 3.63
CA ILE A 270 -20.23 29.80 3.79
C ILE A 270 -21.15 30.73 2.99
N ASP A 271 -21.96 30.15 2.12
CA ASP A 271 -23.08 30.81 1.45
C ASP A 271 -24.30 30.73 2.37
N GLU A 272 -24.53 31.79 3.15
CA GLU A 272 -25.59 31.81 4.17
C GLU A 272 -27.00 31.74 3.55
N ASP A 273 -27.20 32.32 2.36
CA ASP A 273 -28.47 32.28 1.66
C ASP A 273 -28.80 30.86 1.20
N LEU A 274 -27.83 30.17 0.59
CA LEU A 274 -28.01 28.78 0.19
C LEU A 274 -28.23 27.88 1.41
N LYS A 275 -27.48 28.09 2.49
CA LYS A 275 -27.63 27.35 3.74
C LYS A 275 -29.03 27.53 4.34
N ALA A 276 -29.56 28.75 4.34
CA ALA A 276 -30.91 29.02 4.82
C ALA A 276 -31.98 28.36 3.94
N SER A 277 -31.75 28.24 2.63
CA SER A 277 -32.71 27.61 1.70
C SER A 277 -32.78 26.07 1.77
N LEU A 278 -31.76 25.43 2.36
CA LEU A 278 -31.61 23.98 2.44
C LEU A 278 -31.84 23.43 3.86
N ASN A 279 -32.05 24.30 4.85
CA ASN A 279 -32.46 23.95 6.22
C ASN A 279 -33.97 24.14 6.38
#